data_AF-A0A941MTP0-F1
#
_entry.id   AF-A0A941MTP0-F1
#
_cell.length_a   1.000
_cell.length_b   1.000
_cell.length_c   1.000
_cell.angle_alpha   90.00
_cell.angle_beta   90.00
_cell.angle_gamma   90.00
#
_symmetry.space_group_name_H-M   'P 1'
#
loop_
_entity.id
_entity.type
_entity.pdbx_description
1 polymer ?
#
loop_
_entity_poly.entity_id
_entity_poly.type
_entity_poly.pdbx_seq_one_letter_code
_entity_poly.pdbx_strand_id
1 'polypeptide(L)'
;MRLSLLLAVAVGLFATPPVGWADVPVDLTEFDPASGISVRQQGTRLEARWPLAEHETGVLILELHPQRPLIAELGIAAALDAASAALVRDIQPVTWLTVGSRDLSAQGWNVFFDNPPTRAHETFLARLDKERVRVSSHGRRTTIRISALSAGSFAGDLCVTLYAGCRLVHVEAVLSTRQDACAIL
;
A
#
# COMPACT_ATOMS: atom_id res chain seq x y z
N MET A 1 53.21 22.81 49.58
CA MET A 1 52.25 21.69 49.61
C MET A 1 50.87 22.23 49.26
N ARG A 2 50.43 22.11 48.00
CA ARG A 2 49.05 22.34 47.54
C ARG A 2 48.95 21.68 46.15
N LEU A 3 48.44 20.46 46.14
CA LEU A 3 48.24 19.64 44.95
C LEU A 3 46.83 19.94 44.42
N SER A 4 46.73 20.69 43.32
CA SER A 4 45.44 20.96 42.67
C SER A 4 45.10 19.80 41.74
N LEU A 5 44.13 18.98 42.13
CA LEU A 5 43.58 17.88 41.35
C LEU A 5 42.64 18.47 40.27
N LEU A 6 43.02 18.40 38.99
CA LEU A 6 42.13 18.72 37.87
C LEU A 6 41.32 17.46 37.53
N LEU A 7 40.04 17.49 37.86
CA LEU A 7 39.07 16.46 37.50
C LEU A 7 38.64 16.70 36.04
N ALA A 8 39.13 15.89 35.11
CA ALA A 8 38.67 15.90 33.73
C ALA A 8 37.30 15.22 33.63
N VAL A 9 36.24 16.00 33.39
CA VAL A 9 34.91 15.48 33.08
C VAL A 9 34.90 15.04 31.62
N ALA A 10 34.95 13.74 31.38
CA ALA A 10 34.75 13.16 30.05
C ALA A 10 33.26 13.19 29.71
N VAL A 11 32.85 14.12 28.83
CA VAL A 11 31.51 14.12 28.23
C VAL A 11 31.50 13.02 27.16
N GLY A 12 30.93 11.86 27.51
CA GLY A 12 30.68 10.79 26.56
C GLY A 12 29.59 11.20 25.58
N LEU A 13 29.95 11.37 24.30
CA LEU A 13 29.00 11.50 23.21
C LEU A 13 28.30 10.13 23.04
N PHE A 14 27.13 9.95 23.63
CA PHE A 14 26.29 8.80 23.33
C PHE A 14 25.76 8.97 21.91
N ALA A 15 26.38 8.29 20.95
CA ALA A 15 25.83 8.13 19.61
C ALA A 15 24.54 7.31 19.73
N THR A 16 23.39 7.98 19.68
CA THR A 16 22.11 7.31 19.52
C THR A 16 22.16 6.57 18.18
N PRO A 17 21.95 5.24 18.13
CA PRO A 17 21.83 4.56 16.86
C PRO A 17 20.72 5.23 16.05
N PRO A 18 20.87 5.38 14.72
CA PRO A 18 19.77 5.86 13.90
C PRO A 18 18.57 4.95 14.17
N VAL A 19 17.43 5.55 14.47
CA VAL A 19 16.15 4.82 14.52
C VAL A 19 15.95 4.25 13.12
N GLY A 20 16.32 2.99 12.94
CA GLY A 20 16.08 2.27 11.71
C GLY A 20 14.57 2.09 11.56
N TRP A 21 14.06 2.30 10.35
CA TRP A 21 12.70 1.87 10.02
C TRP A 21 12.64 0.36 10.17
N ALA A 22 11.67 -0.13 10.95
CA ALA A 22 11.45 -1.57 11.06
C ALA A 22 11.02 -2.12 9.68
N ASP A 23 11.49 -3.32 9.34
CA ASP A 23 11.04 -4.01 8.14
C ASP A 23 9.52 -4.20 8.21
N VAL A 24 8.82 -3.81 7.14
CA VAL A 24 7.37 -4.02 7.04
C VAL A 24 7.13 -5.52 6.97
N PRO A 25 6.40 -6.11 7.94
CA PRO A 25 6.15 -7.55 7.95
C PRO A 25 5.26 -7.95 6.77
N VAL A 26 5.69 -8.99 6.05
CA VAL A 26 4.93 -9.61 4.96
C VAL A 26 4.44 -10.98 5.40
N ASP A 27 3.12 -11.13 5.48
CA ASP A 27 2.44 -12.37 5.81
C ASP A 27 2.01 -13.08 4.53
N LEU A 28 2.56 -14.28 4.32
CA LEU A 28 2.31 -15.16 3.17
C LEU A 28 1.49 -16.40 3.55
N THR A 29 0.89 -16.44 4.74
CA THR A 29 0.18 -17.64 5.24
C THR A 29 -1.00 -18.07 4.36
N GLU A 30 -1.65 -17.12 3.68
CA GLU A 30 -2.76 -17.35 2.74
C GLU A 30 -2.33 -17.35 1.26
N PHE A 31 -1.02 -17.28 0.99
CA PHE A 31 -0.49 -17.29 -0.37
C PHE A 31 -0.41 -18.72 -0.90
N ASP A 32 -1.00 -18.93 -2.07
CA ASP A 32 -0.93 -20.20 -2.82
C ASP A 32 -0.09 -20.01 -4.10
N PRO A 33 1.08 -20.67 -4.21
CA PRO A 33 1.89 -20.69 -5.43
C PRO A 33 1.18 -21.29 -6.65
N ALA A 34 0.15 -22.13 -6.45
CA ALA A 34 -0.63 -22.71 -7.54
C ALA A 34 -1.47 -21.66 -8.30
N SER A 35 -1.57 -20.43 -7.79
CA SER A 35 -2.15 -19.29 -8.52
C SER A 35 -1.45 -18.97 -9.83
N GLY A 36 -0.20 -19.43 -10.00
CA GLY A 36 0.67 -19.12 -11.13
C GLY A 36 1.38 -17.77 -10.99
N ILE A 37 1.28 -17.14 -9.82
CA ILE A 37 1.92 -15.87 -9.49
C ILE A 37 3.00 -16.17 -8.45
N SER A 38 4.24 -15.73 -8.71
CA SER A 38 5.30 -15.81 -7.72
C SER A 38 5.38 -14.51 -6.93
N VAL A 39 5.61 -14.62 -5.62
CA VAL A 39 5.80 -13.47 -4.73
C VAL A 39 7.02 -13.73 -3.85
N ARG A 40 7.95 -12.77 -3.81
CA ARG A 40 9.20 -12.88 -3.06
C ARG A 40 9.58 -11.55 -2.41
N GLN A 41 9.88 -11.58 -1.12
CA GLN A 41 10.45 -10.43 -0.41
C GLN A 41 11.98 -10.48 -0.42
N GLN A 42 12.62 -9.34 -0.67
CA GLN A 42 14.06 -9.12 -0.59
C GLN A 42 14.31 -7.77 0.11
N GLY A 43 14.60 -7.80 1.41
CA GLY A 43 14.65 -6.61 2.24
C GLY A 43 13.30 -5.86 2.23
N THR A 44 13.33 -4.58 1.87
CA THR A 44 12.13 -3.74 1.76
C THR A 44 11.37 -3.92 0.44
N ARG A 45 11.86 -4.75 -0.49
CA ARG A 45 11.22 -4.95 -1.79
C ARG A 45 10.38 -6.22 -1.81
N LEU A 46 9.12 -6.08 -2.23
CA LEU A 46 8.23 -7.20 -2.50
C LEU A 46 8.01 -7.30 -4.01
N GLU A 47 8.58 -8.34 -4.60
CA GLU A 47 8.50 -8.61 -6.03
C GLU A 47 7.41 -9.64 -6.31
N ALA A 48 6.54 -9.34 -7.26
CA ALA A 48 5.56 -10.25 -7.79
C ALA A 48 5.79 -10.44 -9.30
N ARG A 49 5.81 -11.69 -9.76
CA ARG A 49 5.85 -12.03 -11.18
C ARG A 49 4.66 -12.91 -11.56
N TRP A 50 4.08 -12.66 -12.73
CA TRP A 50 2.94 -13.45 -13.21
C TRP A 50 2.99 -13.62 -14.73
N PRO A 51 2.51 -14.76 -15.26
CA PRO A 51 2.45 -14.96 -16.69
C PRO A 51 1.47 -13.98 -17.34
N LEU A 52 1.83 -13.43 -18.49
CA LEU A 52 0.97 -12.66 -19.37
C LEU A 52 0.53 -13.51 -20.57
N ALA A 53 -0.17 -12.90 -21.52
CA ALA A 53 -0.32 -13.49 -22.84
C ALA A 53 1.05 -13.60 -23.55
N GLU A 54 1.20 -14.56 -24.48
CA GLU A 54 2.38 -14.69 -25.36
C GLU A 54 3.70 -15.09 -24.71
N HIS A 55 3.66 -15.78 -23.57
CA HIS A 55 4.85 -16.26 -22.82
C HIS A 55 5.67 -15.16 -22.13
N GLU A 56 5.19 -13.93 -22.14
CA GLU A 56 5.76 -12.84 -21.36
C GLU A 56 5.41 -12.96 -19.87
N THR A 57 6.15 -12.24 -19.04
CA THR A 57 5.95 -12.19 -17.59
C THR A 57 5.80 -10.75 -17.14
N GLY A 58 4.71 -10.45 -16.43
CA GLY A 58 4.53 -9.18 -15.75
C GLY A 58 5.39 -9.15 -14.50
N VAL A 59 5.99 -8.00 -14.21
CA VAL A 59 6.83 -7.80 -13.03
C VAL A 59 6.36 -6.56 -12.30
N LEU A 60 6.04 -6.71 -11.02
CA LEU A 60 5.70 -5.62 -10.12
C LEU A 60 6.64 -5.69 -8.91
N ILE A 61 7.37 -4.62 -8.66
CA ILE A 61 8.22 -4.47 -7.49
C ILE A 61 7.64 -3.36 -6.63
N LEU A 62 7.17 -3.73 -5.44
CA LEU A 62 6.71 -2.80 -4.42
C LEU A 62 7.85 -2.49 -3.46
N GLU A 63 8.06 -1.21 -3.17
CA GLU A 63 8.98 -0.71 -2.17
C GLU A 63 8.23 -0.41 -0.88
N LEU A 64 8.48 -1.22 0.14
CA LEU A 64 7.81 -1.17 1.43
C LEU A 64 8.45 -0.16 2.38
N HIS A 65 9.62 0.41 2.06
CA HIS A 65 10.19 1.49 2.86
C HIS A 65 9.19 2.68 2.95
N PRO A 66 8.85 3.18 4.15
CA PRO A 66 7.81 4.20 4.32
C PRO A 66 8.09 5.51 3.57
N GLN A 67 9.37 5.88 3.45
CA GLN A 67 9.79 7.14 2.81
C GLN A 67 10.08 7.03 1.30
N ARG A 68 9.72 5.92 0.66
CA ARG A 68 9.97 5.69 -0.77
C ARG A 68 8.64 5.51 -1.54
N PRO A 69 8.58 5.88 -2.83
CA PRO A 69 7.42 5.60 -3.67
C PRO A 69 7.05 4.12 -3.65
N LEU A 70 5.76 3.80 -3.56
CA LEU A 70 5.30 2.42 -3.40
C LEU A 70 5.68 1.51 -4.57
N ILE A 71 5.54 1.95 -5.82
CA ILE A 71 5.89 1.16 -6.99
C ILE A 71 7.33 1.48 -7.36
N ALA A 72 8.26 0.61 -7.00
CA ALA A 72 9.65 0.73 -7.45
C ALA A 72 9.77 0.46 -8.95
N GLU A 73 9.04 -0.54 -9.44
CA GLU A 73 9.02 -0.93 -10.85
C GLU A 73 7.71 -1.61 -11.21
N LEU A 74 7.18 -1.29 -12.38
CA LEU A 74 6.22 -2.12 -13.09
C LEU A 74 6.76 -2.32 -14.51
N GLY A 75 6.86 -3.58 -14.95
CA GLY A 75 7.54 -3.95 -16.18
C GLY A 75 7.08 -5.26 -16.77
N ILE A 76 7.68 -5.60 -17.90
CA ILE A 76 7.45 -6.85 -18.63
C ILE A 76 8.81 -7.51 -18.88
N ALA A 77 8.91 -8.79 -18.57
CA ALA A 77 10.06 -9.64 -18.87
C ALA A 77 9.69 -10.63 -19.99
N ALA A 78 10.66 -10.97 -20.83
CA ALA A 78 10.47 -11.92 -21.94
C ALA A 78 10.22 -13.37 -21.47
N ALA A 79 10.56 -13.69 -20.22
CA ALA A 79 10.34 -14.98 -19.59
C ALA A 79 10.34 -14.83 -18.05
N LEU A 80 9.95 -15.88 -17.32
CA LEU A 80 9.74 -15.85 -15.87
C LEU A 80 10.96 -15.35 -15.08
N ASP A 81 12.17 -15.78 -15.45
CA ASP A 81 13.42 -15.44 -14.76
C ASP A 81 14.24 -14.37 -15.49
N ALA A 82 13.74 -13.85 -16.61
CA ALA A 82 14.44 -12.83 -17.37
C ALA A 82 14.45 -11.47 -16.66
N ALA A 83 15.36 -10.60 -17.07
CA ALA A 83 15.34 -9.21 -16.65
C ALA A 83 14.07 -8.51 -17.16
N SER A 84 13.49 -7.66 -16.32
CA SER A 84 12.32 -6.86 -16.65
C SER A 84 12.70 -5.63 -17.48
N ALA A 85 11.97 -5.39 -18.57
CA ALA A 85 11.92 -4.10 -19.22
C ALA A 85 10.87 -3.24 -18.49
N ALA A 86 11.34 -2.28 -17.70
CA ALA A 86 10.46 -1.41 -16.93
C ALA A 86 9.63 -0.49 -17.83
N LEU A 87 8.33 -0.43 -17.55
CA LEU A 87 7.40 0.53 -18.13
C LEU A 87 7.38 1.82 -17.30
N VAL A 88 7.41 1.68 -15.97
CA VAL A 88 7.49 2.79 -15.02
C VAL A 88 8.38 2.43 -13.83
N ARG A 89 8.93 3.46 -13.19
CA ARG A 89 9.80 3.36 -12.00
C ARG A 89 9.47 4.46 -10.99
N ASP A 90 9.67 4.15 -9.72
CA ASP A 90 9.57 5.10 -8.60
C ASP A 90 8.24 5.89 -8.56
N ILE A 91 7.11 5.20 -8.79
CA ILE A 91 5.77 5.76 -8.80
C ILE A 91 5.11 5.64 -7.43
N GLN A 92 4.52 6.74 -6.95
CA GLN A 92 3.62 6.75 -5.80
C GLN A 92 2.18 6.86 -6.28
N PRO A 93 1.36 5.79 -6.17
CA PRO A 93 -0.07 5.89 -6.44
C PRO A 93 -0.73 6.89 -5.48
N VAL A 94 -1.63 7.70 -6.02
CA VAL A 94 -2.42 8.68 -5.26
C VAL A 94 -3.91 8.41 -5.48
N THR A 95 -4.67 8.42 -4.39
CA THR A 95 -6.12 8.27 -4.41
C THR A 95 -6.74 9.44 -3.67
N TRP A 96 -7.78 10.04 -4.24
CA TRP A 96 -8.58 11.07 -3.59
C TRP A 96 -9.94 10.49 -3.25
N LEU A 97 -10.45 10.80 -2.06
CA LEU A 97 -11.78 10.42 -1.63
C LEU A 97 -12.59 11.69 -1.38
N THR A 98 -13.65 11.87 -2.16
CA THR A 98 -14.62 12.96 -1.94
C THR A 98 -15.79 12.42 -1.14
N VAL A 99 -16.03 13.03 0.02
CA VAL A 99 -17.07 12.64 0.97
C VAL A 99 -18.07 13.77 1.12
N GLY A 100 -19.31 13.51 0.74
CA GLY A 100 -20.46 14.37 1.04
C GLY A 100 -21.34 13.79 2.14
N SER A 101 -22.49 14.42 2.34
CA SER A 101 -23.51 13.97 3.31
C SER A 101 -24.82 13.61 2.64
N ARG A 102 -25.42 12.52 3.11
CA ARG A 102 -26.79 12.10 2.76
C ARG A 102 -27.79 12.77 3.69
N ASP A 103 -28.97 13.06 3.15
CA ASP A 103 -30.10 13.52 3.97
C ASP A 103 -31.02 12.34 4.29
N LEU A 104 -30.92 11.86 5.54
CA LEU A 104 -31.69 10.71 6.01
C LEU A 104 -33.02 11.12 6.69
N SER A 105 -33.37 12.42 6.70
CA SER A 105 -34.51 12.92 7.48
C SER A 105 -35.87 12.41 6.99
N ALA A 106 -36.04 12.22 5.68
CA ALA A 106 -37.33 11.88 5.10
C ALA A 106 -37.67 10.38 5.16
N GLN A 107 -36.73 9.51 4.78
CA GLN A 107 -36.96 8.05 4.66
C GLN A 107 -35.77 7.22 5.15
N GLY A 108 -34.89 7.80 5.97
CA GLY A 108 -33.66 7.14 6.37
C GLY A 108 -32.82 6.76 5.15
N TRP A 109 -32.25 5.55 5.18
CA TRP A 109 -31.47 4.99 4.07
C TRP A 109 -32.29 4.61 2.83
N ASN A 110 -33.62 4.60 2.89
CA ASN A 110 -34.50 4.31 1.75
C ASN A 110 -34.73 5.52 0.83
N VAL A 111 -34.10 6.67 1.13
CA VAL A 111 -34.21 7.87 0.29
C VAL A 111 -33.59 7.62 -1.10
N PHE A 112 -34.45 7.50 -2.11
CA PHE A 112 -34.03 7.23 -3.49
C PHE A 112 -33.61 8.50 -4.24
N PHE A 113 -34.29 9.62 -3.97
CA PHE A 113 -34.05 10.92 -4.64
C PHE A 113 -33.14 11.84 -3.82
N ASP A 114 -32.10 11.27 -3.18
CA ASP A 114 -31.07 12.08 -2.54
C ASP A 114 -30.10 12.63 -3.59
N ASN A 115 -29.64 13.87 -3.41
CA ASN A 115 -28.65 14.51 -4.29
C ASN A 115 -27.44 15.04 -3.50
N PRO A 116 -26.61 14.15 -2.92
CA PRO A 116 -25.44 14.53 -2.13
C PRO A 116 -24.46 15.52 -2.78
N PRO A 117 -24.19 15.48 -4.10
CA PRO A 117 -23.29 16.45 -4.75
C PRO A 117 -23.69 17.92 -4.59
N THR A 118 -24.96 18.22 -4.31
CA THR A 118 -25.43 19.61 -4.12
C THR A 118 -25.18 20.17 -2.73
N ARG A 119 -24.70 19.34 -1.79
CA ARG A 119 -24.39 19.72 -0.41
C ARG A 119 -22.89 19.87 -0.21
N ALA A 120 -22.50 20.37 0.96
CA ALA A 120 -21.11 20.46 1.35
C ALA A 120 -20.43 19.08 1.27
N HIS A 121 -19.23 19.05 0.72
CA HIS A 121 -18.40 17.87 0.59
C HIS A 121 -16.94 18.26 0.79
N GLU A 122 -16.15 17.27 1.19
CA GLU A 122 -14.72 17.41 1.44
C GLU A 122 -13.95 16.37 0.63
N THR A 123 -12.83 16.77 0.06
CA THR A 123 -11.93 15.87 -0.68
C THR A 123 -10.68 15.63 0.14
N PHE A 124 -10.39 14.36 0.41
CA PHE A 124 -9.24 13.92 1.19
C PHE A 124 -8.24 13.20 0.29
N LEU A 125 -6.96 13.57 0.40
CA LEU A 125 -5.87 12.75 -0.12
C LEU A 125 -5.71 11.52 0.76
N ALA A 126 -5.76 10.33 0.16
CA ALA A 126 -5.49 9.09 0.87
C ALA A 126 -4.00 8.98 1.23
N ARG A 127 -3.72 8.60 2.47
CA ARG A 127 -2.36 8.39 3.00
C ARG A 127 -2.16 6.93 3.35
N LEU A 128 -1.01 6.38 2.98
CA LEU A 128 -0.64 4.98 3.20
C LEU A 128 0.61 4.89 4.06
N ASP A 129 0.47 4.37 5.28
CA ASP A 129 1.56 4.26 6.26
C ASP A 129 2.28 2.88 6.23
N LYS A 130 1.95 2.01 5.27
CA LYS A 130 2.61 0.72 4.96
C LYS A 130 2.97 -0.15 6.18
N GLU A 131 2.07 -0.31 7.14
CA GLU A 131 2.39 -0.96 8.42
C GLU A 131 2.58 -2.49 8.32
N ARG A 132 1.85 -3.15 7.42
CA ARG A 132 1.88 -4.60 7.21
C ARG A 132 1.46 -4.92 5.79
N VAL A 133 2.00 -6.01 5.26
CA VAL A 133 1.53 -6.61 4.00
C VAL A 133 0.97 -8.00 4.27
N ARG A 134 -0.17 -8.32 3.66
CA ARG A 134 -0.71 -9.68 3.56
C ARG A 134 -0.85 -10.06 2.10
N VAL A 135 -0.48 -11.28 1.76
CA VAL A 135 -0.63 -11.83 0.42
C VAL A 135 -1.55 -13.04 0.50
N SER A 136 -2.63 -13.00 -0.27
CA SER A 136 -3.55 -14.12 -0.37
C SER A 136 -3.85 -14.48 -1.82
N SER A 137 -4.07 -15.77 -2.07
CA SER A 137 -4.40 -16.28 -3.40
C SER A 137 -5.80 -16.89 -3.41
N HIS A 138 -6.50 -16.77 -4.54
CA HIS A 138 -7.77 -17.46 -4.76
C HIS A 138 -7.91 -17.88 -6.22
N GLY A 139 -7.66 -19.16 -6.52
CA GLY A 139 -7.56 -19.62 -7.90
C GLY A 139 -6.40 -18.91 -8.60
N ARG A 140 -6.63 -18.37 -9.81
CA ARG A 140 -5.59 -17.74 -10.65
C ARG A 140 -5.36 -16.25 -10.37
N ARG A 141 -5.63 -15.78 -9.15
CA ARG A 141 -5.35 -14.42 -8.71
C ARG A 141 -4.64 -14.40 -7.36
N THR A 142 -3.81 -13.39 -7.17
CA THR A 142 -3.11 -13.09 -5.91
C THR A 142 -3.32 -11.63 -5.58
N THR A 143 -3.74 -11.34 -4.36
CA THR A 143 -3.95 -9.98 -3.84
C THR A 143 -2.87 -9.69 -2.81
N ILE A 144 -2.12 -8.62 -3.06
CA ILE A 144 -1.18 -8.01 -2.12
C ILE A 144 -1.91 -6.85 -1.44
N ARG A 145 -2.16 -7.00 -0.14
CA ARG A 145 -2.87 -6.03 0.67
C ARG A 145 -1.90 -5.31 1.59
N ILE A 146 -1.82 -3.99 1.47
CA ILE A 146 -0.95 -3.11 2.25
C ILE A 146 -1.83 -2.32 3.22
N SER A 147 -1.60 -2.47 4.51
CA SER A 147 -2.46 -1.89 5.54
C SER A 147 -2.19 -0.41 5.80
N ALA A 148 -3.10 0.19 6.57
CA ALA A 148 -3.04 1.57 7.04
C ALA A 148 -3.18 2.60 5.91
N LEU A 149 -4.18 2.40 5.05
CA LEU A 149 -4.69 3.43 4.15
C LEU A 149 -5.76 4.25 4.89
N SER A 150 -5.67 5.57 4.86
CA SER A 150 -6.65 6.47 5.48
C SER A 150 -7.01 7.67 4.59
N ALA A 151 -8.26 8.11 4.65
CA ALA A 151 -8.75 9.30 3.94
C ALA A 151 -9.95 9.91 4.70
N GLY A 152 -9.75 11.04 5.38
CA GLY A 152 -10.79 11.61 6.25
C GLY A 152 -11.15 10.66 7.40
N SER A 153 -12.45 10.38 7.59
CA SER A 153 -12.92 9.40 8.58
C SER A 153 -12.85 7.94 8.10
N PHE A 154 -12.39 7.71 6.87
CA PHE A 154 -12.26 6.38 6.30
C PHE A 154 -10.88 5.77 6.57
N ALA A 155 -10.87 4.47 6.86
CA ALA A 155 -9.65 3.68 7.04
C ALA A 155 -9.81 2.27 6.44
N GLY A 156 -8.67 1.67 6.09
CA GLY A 156 -8.61 0.33 5.52
C GLY A 156 -7.26 0.04 4.87
N ASP A 157 -7.29 -0.56 3.68
CA ASP A 157 -6.11 -1.11 3.01
C ASP A 157 -6.01 -0.64 1.55
N LEU A 158 -4.79 -0.58 1.02
CA LEU A 158 -4.55 -0.55 -0.42
C LEU A 158 -4.35 -1.99 -0.90
N CYS A 159 -5.16 -2.43 -1.86
CA CYS A 159 -5.07 -3.76 -2.46
C CYS A 159 -4.52 -3.67 -3.88
N VAL A 160 -3.55 -4.53 -4.20
CA VAL A 160 -3.06 -4.75 -5.56
C VAL A 160 -3.33 -6.20 -5.92
N THR A 161 -4.20 -6.43 -6.90
CA THR A 161 -4.55 -7.78 -7.36
C THR A 161 -3.98 -8.05 -8.74
N LEU A 162 -3.29 -9.18 -8.85
CA LEU A 162 -2.69 -9.70 -10.06
C LEU A 162 -3.46 -10.94 -10.51
N TYR A 163 -3.63 -11.10 -11.82
CA TYR A 163 -4.36 -12.22 -12.42
C TYR A 163 -3.45 -12.91 -13.44
N ALA A 164 -3.23 -14.21 -13.27
CA ALA A 164 -2.41 -14.97 -14.20
C ALA A 164 -3.03 -14.98 -15.61
N GLY A 165 -2.26 -14.57 -16.62
CA GLY A 165 -2.70 -14.38 -18.00
C GLY A 165 -3.28 -13.00 -18.31
N CYS A 166 -3.31 -12.07 -17.36
CA CYS A 166 -3.83 -10.72 -17.56
C CYS A 166 -2.69 -9.67 -17.61
N ARG A 167 -2.77 -8.76 -18.58
CA ARG A 167 -1.85 -7.62 -18.73
C ARG A 167 -2.21 -6.40 -17.85
N LEU A 168 -3.30 -6.48 -17.09
CA LEU A 168 -3.75 -5.41 -16.21
C LEU A 168 -3.44 -5.73 -14.75
N VAL A 169 -3.09 -4.68 -14.02
CA VAL A 169 -2.97 -4.70 -12.55
C VAL A 169 -4.19 -4.01 -11.98
N HIS A 170 -4.90 -4.67 -11.07
CA HIS A 170 -6.06 -4.09 -10.40
C HIS A 170 -5.63 -3.47 -9.07
N VAL A 171 -5.87 -2.18 -8.87
CA VAL A 171 -5.49 -1.44 -7.67
C VAL A 171 -6.73 -0.81 -7.04
N GLU A 172 -6.95 -1.08 -5.76
CA GLU A 172 -8.17 -0.69 -5.03
C GLU A 172 -7.83 -0.06 -3.68
N ALA A 173 -8.44 1.08 -3.38
CA ALA A 173 -8.50 1.61 -2.02
C ALA A 173 -9.73 1.01 -1.32
N VAL A 174 -9.50 -0.01 -0.48
CA VAL A 174 -10.58 -0.71 0.24
C VAL A 174 -10.76 -0.04 1.58
N LEU A 175 -11.70 0.90 1.64
CA LEU A 175 -11.90 1.81 2.77
C LEU A 175 -13.31 1.69 3.35
N SER A 176 -13.43 1.91 4.65
CA SER A 176 -14.73 1.97 5.35
C SER A 176 -14.73 3.06 6.41
N THR A 177 -15.92 3.52 6.80
CA THR A 177 -16.12 4.48 7.89
C THR A 177 -17.25 4.03 8.80
N ARG A 178 -17.21 4.48 10.06
CA ARG A 178 -18.33 4.34 11.00
C ARG A 178 -19.20 5.60 11.06
N GLN A 179 -18.81 6.66 10.36
CA GLN A 179 -19.59 7.89 10.27
C GLN A 179 -20.86 7.61 9.48
N ASP A 180 -22.01 7.81 10.12
CA ASP A 180 -23.32 7.60 9.49
C ASP A 180 -23.58 8.65 8.40
N ALA A 181 -24.52 8.35 7.51
CA ALA A 181 -24.99 9.25 6.45
C ALA A 181 -23.90 9.79 5.50
N CYS A 182 -22.77 9.08 5.32
CA CYS A 182 -21.76 9.48 4.33
C CYS A 182 -22.21 9.16 2.90
N ALA A 183 -21.81 10.01 1.94
CA ALA A 183 -21.89 9.74 0.52
C ALA A 183 -20.49 9.81 -0.10
N ILE A 184 -20.09 8.77 -0.84
CA ILE A 184 -18.89 8.83 -1.70
C ILE A 184 -19.33 9.46 -3.02
N LEU A 185 -18.65 10.53 -3.44
CA LEU A 185 -18.96 11.30 -4.65
C LEU A 185 -17.97 11.01 -5.78
#